data_AF-A0A7C3V1Z5-F1
#
_entry.id   AF-A0A7C3V1Z5-F1
#
_cell.length_a   1.000
_cell.length_b   1.000
_cell.length_c   1.000
_cell.angle_alpha   90.00
_cell.angle_beta   90.00
_cell.angle_gamma   90.00
#
_symmetry.space_group_name_H-M   'P 1'
#
loop_
_entity.id
_entity.type
_entity.pdbx_description
1 polymer ?
#
loop_
_entity_poly.entity_id
_entity_poly.type
_entity_poly.pdbx_seq_one_letter_code
_entity_poly.pdbx_strand_id
1 'polypeptide(L)'
;MKKILLLILFFCVFFSSLPEVLAGVGIGMGPPKLDLTSTIGKSYFLNLILYNPGDYDIKARVTFECENCEEKVYLFGWYLGRTKEDYTQFFNFEPEEVYVPAQTAPEKPVYSYLKIHPSLFVKKEFIISTPEEINFLVRMINPSYKGEFSIPYYTLLLNEKEIKGGVTATAVWSSFGPMGAAPAVGSYLTLNIKGMPLGSLILIIVAIVIIIVGILWKFGIFKRLRR
;
A
#
# COMPACT_ATOMS: atom_id res chain seq x y z
N MET A 1 -24.50 12.20 63.25
CA MET A 1 -23.53 13.08 62.55
C MET A 1 -22.22 12.37 62.18
N LYS A 2 -21.55 11.63 63.08
CA LYS A 2 -20.27 10.95 62.77
C LYS A 2 -20.29 9.99 61.57
N LYS A 3 -21.41 9.26 61.36
CA LYS A 3 -21.58 8.33 60.22
C LYS A 3 -21.67 9.03 58.86
N ILE A 4 -22.23 10.24 58.82
CA ILE A 4 -22.36 11.05 57.59
C ILE A 4 -21.00 11.62 57.19
N LEU A 5 -20.23 12.08 58.19
CA LEU A 5 -18.85 12.55 57.98
C LEU A 5 -17.98 11.45 57.36
N LEU A 6 -18.07 10.22 57.90
CA LEU A 6 -17.33 9.06 57.39
C LEU A 6 -17.74 8.67 55.96
N LEU A 7 -19.03 8.79 55.63
CA LEU A 7 -19.53 8.51 54.29
C LEU A 7 -19.05 9.54 53.27
N ILE A 8 -19.05 10.83 53.64
CA ILE A 8 -18.52 11.93 52.80
C ILE A 8 -17.01 11.77 52.62
N LEU A 9 -16.27 11.43 53.67
CA LEU A 9 -14.83 11.18 53.58
C LEU A 9 -14.52 9.99 52.67
N PHE A 10 -15.30 8.90 52.79
CA PHE A 10 -15.17 7.74 51.91
C PHE A 10 -15.48 8.10 50.45
N PHE A 11 -16.54 8.88 50.20
CA PHE A 11 -16.89 9.35 48.86
C PHE A 11 -15.82 10.28 48.28
N CYS A 12 -15.28 11.23 49.07
CA CYS A 12 -14.22 12.13 48.61
C CYS A 12 -12.93 11.37 48.27
N VAL A 13 -12.54 10.36 49.07
CA VAL A 13 -11.36 9.52 48.78
C VAL A 13 -11.59 8.65 47.54
N PHE A 14 -12.80 8.10 47.36
CA PHE A 14 -13.13 7.30 46.17
C PHE A 14 -13.19 8.16 44.90
N PHE A 15 -13.80 9.34 44.95
CA PHE A 15 -13.96 10.21 43.78
C PHE A 15 -12.67 10.97 43.42
N SER A 16 -11.78 11.28 44.37
CA SER A 16 -10.44 11.82 44.06
C SER A 16 -9.49 10.77 43.47
N SER A 17 -9.87 9.49 43.53
CA SER A 17 -9.15 8.39 42.87
C SER A 17 -9.75 8.00 41.51
N LEU A 18 -10.86 8.63 41.09
CA LEU A 18 -11.29 8.50 39.70
C LEU A 18 -10.23 9.18 38.83
N PRO A 19 -9.59 8.46 37.90
CA PRO A 19 -8.66 9.09 36.97
C PRO A 19 -9.45 10.09 36.13
N GLU A 20 -9.35 11.37 36.48
CA GLU A 20 -9.80 12.46 35.65
C GLU A 20 -9.02 12.40 34.33
N VAL A 21 -9.78 12.39 33.23
CA VAL A 21 -9.31 12.39 31.84
C VAL A 21 -8.81 11.02 31.35
N LEU A 22 -9.66 10.37 30.53
CA LEU A 22 -9.24 9.42 29.50
C LEU A 22 -8.33 10.19 28.52
N ALA A 23 -7.09 10.45 28.92
CA ALA A 23 -6.09 11.07 28.06
C ALA A 23 -5.72 10.03 27.00
N GLY A 24 -6.36 10.15 25.85
CA GLY A 24 -6.28 9.19 24.76
C GLY A 24 -5.27 9.63 23.71
N VAL A 25 -4.54 8.67 23.16
CA VAL A 25 -3.82 8.89 21.91
C VAL A 25 -4.86 8.88 20.77
N GLY A 26 -4.95 9.97 20.03
CA GLY A 26 -5.90 10.12 18.92
C GLY A 26 -5.18 10.30 17.59
N ILE A 27 -5.74 9.74 16.52
CA ILE A 27 -5.27 10.04 15.16
C ILE A 27 -6.46 10.23 14.23
N GLY A 28 -6.40 11.26 13.42
CA GLY A 28 -7.34 11.59 12.36
C GLY A 28 -6.60 11.77 11.04
N MET A 29 -7.29 11.45 9.95
CA MET A 29 -6.76 11.56 8.60
C MET A 29 -7.82 12.07 7.65
N GLY A 30 -7.39 12.82 6.64
CA GLY A 30 -8.24 13.26 5.54
C GLY A 30 -7.47 13.39 4.22
N PRO A 31 -8.20 13.48 3.09
CA PRO A 31 -9.64 13.25 2.96
C PRO A 31 -10.01 11.76 3.18
N PRO A 32 -11.29 11.44 3.48
CA PRO A 32 -11.74 10.06 3.72
C PRO A 32 -11.79 9.20 2.45
N LYS A 33 -11.77 9.84 1.28
CA LYS A 33 -11.72 9.19 -0.02
C LYS A 33 -10.78 9.96 -0.96
N LEU A 34 -9.99 9.21 -1.71
CA LEU A 34 -9.03 9.71 -2.70
C LEU A 34 -9.34 9.04 -4.04
N ASP A 35 -9.97 9.78 -4.95
CA ASP A 35 -10.22 9.33 -6.32
C ASP A 35 -9.24 10.01 -7.26
N LEU A 36 -8.22 9.28 -7.69
CA LEU A 36 -7.08 9.81 -8.42
C LEU A 36 -7.01 9.22 -9.82
N THR A 37 -6.61 10.06 -10.78
CA THR A 37 -6.32 9.63 -12.14
C THR A 37 -4.91 10.05 -12.50
N SER A 38 -4.11 9.12 -13.04
CA SER A 38 -2.75 9.37 -13.46
C SER A 38 -2.48 8.79 -14.84
N THR A 39 -1.37 9.17 -15.44
CA THR A 39 -0.89 8.67 -16.73
C THR A 39 0.58 8.33 -16.59
N ILE A 40 1.03 7.25 -17.22
CA ILE A 40 2.44 6.85 -17.21
C ILE A 40 3.35 8.05 -17.51
N GLY A 41 4.45 8.15 -16.76
CA GLY A 41 5.48 9.16 -16.98
C GLY A 41 5.17 10.55 -16.42
N LYS A 42 3.98 10.75 -15.82
CA LYS A 42 3.65 11.98 -15.08
C LYS A 42 3.67 11.70 -13.59
N SER A 43 4.60 12.34 -12.88
CA SER A 43 4.65 12.31 -11.42
C SER A 43 3.88 13.48 -10.82
N TYR A 44 3.20 13.25 -9.72
CA TYR A 44 2.67 14.33 -8.89
C TYR A 44 2.61 13.93 -7.42
N PHE A 45 2.44 14.94 -6.56
CA PHE A 45 2.30 14.78 -5.13
C PHE A 45 0.88 15.17 -4.74
N LEU A 46 0.30 14.42 -3.80
CA LEU A 46 -0.97 14.73 -3.19
C LEU A 46 -0.80 14.84 -1.67
N ASN A 47 -1.41 15.85 -1.09
CA ASN A 47 -1.33 16.09 0.35
C ASN A 47 -2.41 15.28 1.06
N LEU A 48 -1.97 14.45 2.02
CA LEU A 48 -2.81 13.84 3.03
C LEU A 48 -2.69 14.67 4.31
N ILE A 49 -3.81 14.98 4.93
CA ILE A 49 -3.83 15.67 6.21
C ILE A 49 -3.87 14.65 7.32
N LEU A 50 -3.02 14.84 8.32
CA LEU A 50 -2.97 14.08 9.56
C LEU A 50 -3.16 15.07 10.71
N TYR A 51 -3.97 14.68 11.69
CA TYR A 51 -4.20 15.48 12.89
C TYR A 51 -4.38 14.56 14.09
N ASN A 52 -4.12 15.08 15.28
CA ASN A 52 -4.11 14.35 16.54
C ASN A 52 -4.98 15.12 17.54
N PRO A 53 -6.25 14.71 17.72
CA PRO A 53 -7.13 15.34 18.69
C PRO A 53 -6.80 14.96 20.15
N GLY A 54 -5.82 14.09 20.38
CA GLY A 54 -5.40 13.66 21.72
C GLY A 54 -4.46 14.65 22.41
N ASP A 55 -4.18 14.38 23.68
CA ASP A 55 -3.41 15.27 24.56
C ASP A 55 -1.90 15.07 24.48
N TYR A 56 -1.44 14.06 23.74
CA TYR A 56 -0.03 13.68 23.64
C TYR A 56 0.43 13.65 22.19
N ASP A 57 1.64 14.13 21.94
CA ASP A 57 2.27 14.08 20.63
C ASP A 57 2.42 12.64 20.14
N ILE A 58 2.33 12.44 18.83
CA ILE A 58 2.48 11.12 18.21
C ILE A 58 3.43 11.15 17.02
N LYS A 59 3.94 9.98 16.66
CA LYS A 59 4.41 9.72 15.29
C LYS A 59 3.42 8.80 14.60
N ALA A 60 2.98 9.20 13.43
CA ALA A 60 2.06 8.45 12.59
C ALA A 60 2.80 7.85 11.39
N ARG A 61 2.50 6.59 11.06
CA ARG A 61 2.95 5.94 9.82
C ARG A 61 1.74 5.75 8.90
N VAL A 62 1.89 6.11 7.64
CA VAL A 62 0.84 5.91 6.62
C VAL A 62 1.19 4.69 5.77
N THR A 63 0.30 3.71 5.75
CA THR A 63 0.43 2.46 4.99
C THR A 63 -0.70 2.33 3.98
N PHE A 64 -0.52 1.48 2.97
CA PHE A 64 -1.56 1.13 2.02
C PHE A 64 -1.76 -0.38 1.96
N GLU A 65 -3.02 -0.81 2.03
CA GLU A 65 -3.44 -2.19 1.88
C GLU A 65 -4.25 -2.32 0.59
N CYS A 66 -3.67 -3.00 -0.40
CA CYS A 66 -4.32 -3.15 -1.70
C CYS A 66 -5.38 -4.26 -1.68
N GLU A 67 -6.57 -3.96 -2.18
CA GLU A 67 -7.70 -4.90 -2.27
C GLU A 67 -7.68 -5.70 -3.57
N ASN A 68 -7.19 -5.11 -4.67
CA ASN A 68 -7.28 -5.69 -6.01
C ASN A 68 -5.90 -5.97 -6.65
N CYS A 69 -4.85 -6.06 -5.85
CA CYS A 69 -3.50 -6.39 -6.32
C CYS A 69 -3.22 -7.90 -6.37
N GLU A 70 -4.13 -8.73 -5.86
CA GLU A 70 -3.99 -10.19 -5.90
C GLU A 70 -5.07 -10.81 -6.80
N GLU A 71 -4.64 -11.64 -7.75
CA GLU A 71 -5.52 -12.35 -8.70
C GLU A 71 -5.24 -13.85 -8.66
N LYS A 72 -6.28 -14.69 -8.61
CA LYS A 72 -6.13 -16.15 -8.66
C LYS A 72 -5.86 -16.62 -10.08
N VAL A 73 -4.88 -17.50 -10.25
CA VAL A 73 -4.49 -18.06 -11.55
C VAL A 73 -4.96 -19.51 -11.65
N TYR A 74 -5.72 -19.77 -12.71
CA TYR A 74 -6.22 -21.10 -13.04
C TYR A 74 -5.71 -21.55 -14.41
N LEU A 75 -5.35 -22.82 -14.54
CA LEU A 75 -5.03 -23.46 -15.80
C LEU A 75 -5.91 -24.69 -15.98
N PHE A 76 -6.74 -24.71 -17.03
CA PHE A 76 -7.71 -25.78 -17.28
C PHE A 76 -8.62 -26.09 -16.07
N GLY A 77 -9.01 -25.07 -15.30
CA GLY A 77 -9.84 -25.20 -14.10
C GLY A 77 -9.07 -25.58 -12.82
N TRP A 78 -7.79 -25.93 -12.92
CA TRP A 78 -6.92 -26.21 -11.78
C TRP A 78 -6.29 -24.93 -11.25
N TYR A 79 -6.40 -24.69 -9.95
CA TYR A 79 -5.74 -23.57 -9.29
C TYR A 79 -4.22 -23.80 -9.29
N LEU A 80 -3.47 -22.89 -9.91
CA LEU A 80 -2.01 -22.94 -9.95
C LEU A 80 -1.37 -22.08 -8.86
N GLY A 81 -2.03 -21.01 -8.44
CA GLY A 81 -1.46 -20.03 -7.52
C GLY A 81 -2.15 -18.68 -7.63
N ARG A 82 -1.49 -17.66 -7.09
CA ARG A 82 -1.95 -16.26 -7.14
C ARG A 82 -0.89 -15.37 -7.77
N THR A 83 -1.31 -14.39 -8.53
CA THR A 83 -0.46 -13.31 -8.99
C THR A 83 -0.63 -12.13 -8.05
N LYS A 84 0.48 -11.58 -7.55
CA LYS A 84 0.51 -10.37 -6.74
C LYS A 84 1.19 -9.24 -7.51
N GLU A 85 0.54 -8.10 -7.59
CA GLU A 85 1.08 -6.88 -8.20
C GLU A 85 1.73 -6.00 -7.13
N ASP A 86 2.92 -5.48 -7.43
CA ASP A 86 3.65 -4.59 -6.51
C ASP A 86 3.17 -3.14 -6.67
N TYR A 87 2.25 -2.73 -5.79
CA TYR A 87 1.66 -1.39 -5.87
C TYR A 87 2.65 -0.26 -5.54
N THR A 88 3.73 -0.55 -4.80
CA THR A 88 4.72 0.45 -4.36
C THR A 88 5.48 1.09 -5.54
N GLN A 89 5.39 0.45 -6.71
CA GLN A 89 5.91 0.97 -7.96
C GLN A 89 5.09 2.15 -8.50
N PHE A 90 3.82 2.25 -8.14
CA PHE A 90 2.93 3.30 -8.65
C PHE A 90 2.85 4.50 -7.72
N PHE A 91 3.00 4.29 -6.41
CA PHE A 91 3.01 5.36 -5.45
C PHE A 91 3.69 4.98 -4.14
N ASN A 92 4.20 5.97 -3.43
CA ASN A 92 4.79 5.84 -2.09
C ASN A 92 4.41 7.04 -1.22
N PHE A 93 4.46 6.87 0.09
CA PHE A 93 4.24 7.95 1.07
C PHE A 93 5.59 8.56 1.48
N GLU A 94 5.69 9.88 1.41
CA GLU A 94 6.87 10.65 1.80
C GLU A 94 6.44 11.78 2.75
N PRO A 95 6.99 11.90 3.98
CA PRO A 95 7.80 10.90 4.66
C PRO A 95 6.95 9.70 5.14
N GLU A 96 7.60 8.54 5.34
CA GLU A 96 6.94 7.31 5.82
C GLU A 96 6.36 7.48 7.24
N GLU A 97 7.07 8.23 8.08
CA GLU A 97 6.63 8.60 9.43
C GLU A 97 6.55 10.12 9.57
N VAL A 98 5.47 10.59 10.19
CA VAL A 98 5.17 12.00 10.39
C VAL A 98 4.97 12.28 11.88
N TYR A 99 5.66 13.29 12.39
CA TYR A 99 5.39 13.80 13.74
C TYR A 99 4.11 14.65 13.73
N VAL A 100 3.15 14.31 14.58
CA VAL A 100 1.86 15.00 14.68
C VAL A 100 1.68 15.51 16.11
N PRO A 101 1.79 16.84 16.34
CA PRO A 101 1.62 17.42 17.67
C PRO A 101 0.24 17.15 18.25
N ALA A 102 0.16 17.10 19.58
CA ALA A 102 -1.07 17.02 20.34
C ALA A 102 -2.04 18.16 19.99
N GLN A 103 -3.33 17.91 20.18
CA GLN A 103 -4.41 18.88 20.02
C GLN A 103 -4.40 19.57 18.64
N THR A 104 -3.92 18.87 17.61
CA THR A 104 -4.03 19.32 16.23
C THR A 104 -5.41 18.97 15.67
N ALA A 105 -5.94 19.90 14.87
CA ALA A 105 -7.27 19.81 14.29
C ALA A 105 -7.20 19.84 12.77
N PRO A 106 -8.26 19.47 12.04
CA PRO A 106 -8.29 19.49 10.58
C PRO A 106 -7.94 20.85 9.96
N GLU A 107 -8.15 21.96 10.68
CA GLU A 107 -7.82 23.32 10.25
C GLU A 107 -6.33 23.67 10.39
N LYS A 108 -5.59 22.91 11.22
CA LYS A 108 -4.13 23.02 11.42
C LYS A 108 -3.48 21.64 11.35
N PRO A 109 -3.57 20.94 10.21
CA PRO A 109 -3.07 19.59 10.09
C PRO A 109 -1.56 19.56 9.84
N VAL A 110 -0.97 18.39 10.03
CA VAL A 110 0.35 18.05 9.50
C VAL A 110 0.15 17.30 8.19
N TYR A 111 1.02 17.57 7.20
CA TYR A 111 0.91 16.97 5.88
C TYR A 111 1.82 15.75 5.73
N SER A 112 1.29 14.69 5.13
CA SER A 112 2.05 13.60 4.51
C SER A 112 1.81 13.65 3.00
N TYR A 113 2.82 13.33 2.19
CA TYR A 113 2.71 13.40 0.74
C TYR A 113 2.58 12.01 0.14
N LEU A 114 1.52 11.78 -0.62
CA LEU A 114 1.38 10.65 -1.52
C LEU A 114 2.03 11.01 -2.85
N LYS A 115 3.20 10.42 -3.13
CA LYS A 115 3.91 10.60 -4.39
C LYS A 115 3.48 9.52 -5.37
N ILE A 116 2.88 9.93 -6.47
CA ILE A 116 2.38 9.04 -7.53
C ILE A 116 3.35 9.11 -8.70
N HIS A 117 3.86 7.95 -9.12
CA HIS A 117 4.81 7.80 -10.21
C HIS A 117 4.57 6.50 -10.99
N PRO A 118 3.52 6.43 -11.83
CA PRO A 118 3.22 5.22 -12.57
C PRO A 118 4.29 4.90 -13.64
N SER A 119 4.78 3.66 -13.60
CA SER A 119 5.70 3.09 -14.58
C SER A 119 4.96 2.34 -15.69
N LEU A 120 5.60 2.24 -16.87
CA LEU A 120 5.11 1.42 -17.98
C LEU A 120 5.27 -0.08 -17.68
N PHE A 121 6.36 -0.45 -17.03
CA PHE A 121 6.65 -1.81 -16.62
C PHE A 121 6.13 -2.04 -15.21
N VAL A 122 5.30 -3.06 -15.06
CA VAL A 122 4.71 -3.46 -13.79
C VAL A 122 5.33 -4.77 -13.36
N LYS A 123 5.93 -4.78 -12.18
CA LYS A 123 6.43 -6.01 -11.56
C LYS A 123 5.28 -6.75 -10.92
N LYS A 124 5.18 -8.02 -11.27
CA LYS A 124 4.23 -8.98 -10.70
C LYS A 124 5.00 -10.16 -10.14
N GLU A 125 4.40 -10.83 -9.18
CA GLU A 125 4.93 -12.02 -8.54
C GLU A 125 3.92 -13.14 -8.69
N PHE A 126 4.32 -14.23 -9.33
CA PHE A 126 3.52 -15.44 -9.38
C PHE A 126 3.86 -16.31 -8.18
N ILE A 127 2.90 -16.44 -7.26
CA ILE A 127 3.05 -17.12 -5.99
C ILE A 127 2.35 -18.48 -6.08
N ILE A 128 3.15 -19.54 -5.98
CA ILE A 128 2.70 -20.93 -5.96
C ILE A 128 2.82 -21.42 -4.52
N SER A 129 1.68 -21.79 -3.93
CA SER A 129 1.67 -22.43 -2.62
C SER A 129 2.14 -23.87 -2.74
N THR A 130 3.15 -24.26 -1.98
CA THR A 130 3.61 -25.64 -1.93
C THR A 130 2.70 -26.46 -1.01
N PRO A 131 2.45 -27.75 -1.35
CA PRO A 131 1.70 -28.66 -0.47
C PRO A 131 2.32 -28.77 0.92
N GLU A 132 1.50 -29.01 1.94
CA GLU A 132 1.91 -28.99 3.34
C GLU A 132 2.94 -30.08 3.66
N GLU A 133 2.86 -31.23 2.99
CA GLU A 133 3.81 -32.34 3.13
C GLU A 133 5.22 -31.92 2.68
N ILE A 134 5.31 -31.13 1.60
CA ILE A 134 6.56 -30.58 1.11
C ILE A 134 7.04 -29.45 2.03
N ASN A 135 6.12 -28.60 2.50
CA ASN A 135 6.44 -27.52 3.44
C ASN A 135 7.09 -28.06 4.71
N PHE A 136 6.55 -29.15 5.26
CA PHE A 136 7.09 -29.79 6.45
C PHE A 136 8.54 -30.28 6.24
N LEU A 137 8.79 -30.99 5.14
CA LEU A 137 10.13 -31.49 4.79
C LEU A 137 11.12 -30.33 4.58
N VAL A 138 10.72 -29.29 3.86
CA VAL A 138 11.58 -28.13 3.59
C VAL A 138 11.84 -27.33 4.87
N ARG A 139 10.83 -27.17 5.73
CA ARG A 139 10.99 -26.46 7.02
C ARG A 139 11.92 -27.17 8.00
N MET A 140 12.05 -28.50 7.92
CA MET A 140 13.05 -29.23 8.71
C MET A 140 14.50 -28.84 8.34
N ILE A 141 14.75 -28.47 7.08
CA ILE A 141 16.07 -28.05 6.60
C ILE A 141 16.23 -26.52 6.67
N ASN A 142 15.14 -25.78 6.44
CA ASN A 142 15.09 -24.32 6.48
C ASN A 142 13.84 -23.83 7.23
N PRO A 143 13.95 -23.57 8.54
CA PRO A 143 12.81 -23.13 9.37
C PRO A 143 12.19 -21.81 8.91
N SER A 144 12.93 -20.99 8.15
CA SER A 144 12.44 -19.70 7.63
C SER A 144 11.57 -19.84 6.37
N TYR A 145 11.40 -21.06 5.84
CA TYR A 145 10.63 -21.29 4.62
C TYR A 145 9.14 -20.99 4.82
N LYS A 146 8.63 -20.02 4.05
CA LYS A 146 7.25 -19.50 4.17
C LYS A 146 6.17 -20.46 3.66
N GLY A 147 6.53 -21.53 2.96
CA GLY A 147 5.56 -22.48 2.38
C GLY A 147 4.98 -22.03 1.04
N GLU A 148 5.68 -21.13 0.36
CA GLU A 148 5.32 -20.64 -0.97
C GLU A 148 6.58 -20.35 -1.79
N PHE A 149 6.45 -20.43 -3.11
CA PHE A 149 7.47 -20.03 -4.08
C PHE A 149 6.95 -18.83 -4.87
N SER A 150 7.76 -17.77 -4.98
CA SER A 150 7.41 -16.55 -5.73
C SER A 150 8.33 -16.40 -6.94
N ILE A 151 7.74 -16.25 -8.13
CA ILE A 151 8.46 -15.98 -9.38
C ILE A 151 8.14 -14.54 -9.81
N PRO A 152 9.10 -13.61 -9.74
CA PRO A 152 8.89 -12.26 -10.24
C PRO A 152 8.91 -12.24 -11.77
N TYR A 153 7.98 -11.51 -12.38
CA TYR A 153 7.91 -11.26 -13.81
C TYR A 153 7.43 -9.83 -14.09
N TYR A 154 7.71 -9.32 -15.29
CA TYR A 154 7.31 -7.98 -15.70
C TYR A 154 6.22 -8.04 -16.76
N THR A 155 5.26 -7.13 -16.67
CA THR A 155 4.22 -6.94 -17.68
C THR A 155 4.13 -5.47 -18.08
N LEU A 156 3.55 -5.20 -19.26
CA LEU A 156 3.30 -3.85 -19.74
C LEU A 156 1.93 -3.38 -19.24
N LEU A 157 1.88 -2.15 -18.72
CA LEU A 157 0.62 -1.50 -18.38
C LEU A 157 -0.09 -1.03 -19.66
N LEU A 158 -1.06 -1.81 -20.12
CA LEU A 158 -1.87 -1.51 -21.31
C LEU A 158 -3.23 -0.94 -20.93
N ASN A 159 -3.74 -0.02 -21.75
CA ASN A 159 -5.05 0.63 -21.59
C ASN A 159 -5.23 1.35 -20.24
N GLU A 160 -6.09 0.86 -19.35
CA GLU A 160 -6.36 1.48 -18.06
C GLU A 160 -6.26 0.42 -16.97
N LYS A 161 -5.64 0.79 -15.84
CA LYS A 161 -5.52 -0.04 -14.66
C LYS A 161 -6.10 0.71 -13.48
N GLU A 162 -6.91 0.03 -12.70
CA GLU A 162 -7.46 0.55 -11.46
C GLU A 162 -6.77 -0.14 -10.27
N ILE A 163 -6.32 0.64 -9.29
CA ILE A 163 -5.76 0.17 -8.03
C ILE A 163 -6.65 0.69 -6.90
N LYS A 164 -7.12 -0.21 -6.05
CA LYS A 164 -8.05 0.06 -4.96
C LYS A 164 -7.51 -0.46 -3.63
N GLY A 165 -7.75 0.28 -2.57
CA GLY A 165 -7.40 -0.18 -1.23
C GLY A 165 -7.56 0.86 -0.13
N GLY A 166 -7.26 0.41 1.09
CA GLY A 166 -7.26 1.24 2.28
C GLY A 166 -5.92 1.93 2.50
N VAL A 167 -5.92 3.24 2.65
CA VAL A 167 -4.82 4.01 3.22
C VAL A 167 -5.06 4.10 4.72
N THR A 168 -4.10 3.67 5.54
CA THR A 168 -4.25 3.64 7.00
C THR A 168 -3.15 4.47 7.63
N ALA A 169 -3.53 5.45 8.46
CA ALA A 169 -2.59 6.16 9.32
C ALA A 169 -2.64 5.54 10.72
N THR A 170 -1.50 5.04 11.19
CA THR A 170 -1.38 4.37 12.49
C THR A 170 -0.39 5.12 13.37
N ALA A 171 -0.74 5.37 14.64
CA ALA A 171 0.22 5.92 15.59
C ALA A 171 1.22 4.83 16.01
N VAL A 172 2.51 5.04 15.72
CA VAL A 172 3.60 4.09 16.02
C VAL A 172 4.38 4.47 17.29
N TRP A 173 4.27 5.73 17.72
CA TRP A 173 4.90 6.25 18.94
C TRP A 173 4.04 7.35 19.56
N SER A 174 4.12 7.51 20.89
CA SER A 174 3.48 8.60 21.64
C SER A 174 4.41 9.15 22.72
N SER A 175 4.29 10.45 23.03
CA SER A 175 4.99 11.09 24.14
C SER A 175 4.45 10.68 25.53
N PHE A 176 3.26 10.09 25.59
CA PHE A 176 2.70 9.51 26.82
C PHE A 176 3.49 8.30 27.32
N GLY A 177 4.09 7.54 26.40
CA GLY A 177 4.75 6.26 26.69
C GLY A 177 4.33 5.15 25.73
N PRO A 178 4.65 3.88 26.04
CA PRO A 178 4.27 2.75 25.19
C PRO A 178 2.76 2.61 25.11
N MET A 179 2.24 2.48 23.88
CA MET A 179 0.82 2.33 23.62
C MET A 179 0.42 0.85 23.71
N GLY A 180 -0.61 0.53 24.49
CA GLY A 180 -1.15 -0.83 24.57
C GLY A 180 -1.91 -1.25 23.30
N ALA A 181 -2.56 -0.29 22.63
CA ALA A 181 -3.17 -0.45 21.33
C ALA A 181 -2.82 0.78 20.47
N ALA A 182 -2.37 0.55 19.23
CA ALA A 182 -2.04 1.61 18.30
C ALA A 182 -3.33 2.13 17.65
N PRO A 183 -3.76 3.39 17.90
CA PRO A 183 -4.91 3.95 17.21
C PRO A 183 -4.59 4.09 15.73
N ALA A 184 -5.58 3.78 14.89
CA ALA A 184 -5.47 3.84 13.45
C ALA A 184 -6.76 4.41 12.83
N VAL A 185 -6.60 5.13 11.72
CA VAL A 185 -7.69 5.71 10.95
C VAL A 185 -7.48 5.42 9.47
N GLY A 186 -8.56 5.09 8.77
CA GLY A 186 -8.54 4.70 7.36
C GLY A 186 -9.11 5.78 6.43
N SER A 187 -8.62 5.79 5.21
CA SER A 187 -9.18 6.47 4.04
C SER A 187 -9.17 5.49 2.87
N TYR A 188 -10.07 5.66 1.92
CA TYR A 188 -10.15 4.79 0.76
C TYR A 188 -9.48 5.44 -0.46
N LEU A 189 -8.58 4.72 -1.13
CA LEU A 189 -7.89 5.18 -2.34
C LEU A 189 -8.34 4.37 -3.55
N THR A 190 -8.73 5.10 -4.61
CA THR A 190 -8.89 4.56 -5.96
C THR A 190 -7.96 5.31 -6.90
N LEU A 191 -6.99 4.62 -7.48
CA LEU A 191 -6.04 5.16 -8.43
C LEU A 191 -6.27 4.54 -9.81
N ASN A 192 -6.70 5.37 -10.75
CA ASN A 192 -6.86 5.02 -12.15
C ASN A 192 -5.61 5.43 -12.95
N ILE A 193 -4.86 4.47 -13.47
CA ILE A 193 -3.64 4.69 -14.23
C ILE A 193 -3.90 4.42 -15.70
N LYS A 194 -3.72 5.44 -16.53
CA LYS A 194 -3.74 5.32 -17.99
C LYS A 194 -2.41 4.82 -18.50
N GLY A 195 -2.44 3.63 -19.06
CA GLY A 195 -1.34 2.94 -19.71
C GLY A 195 -1.16 3.26 -21.18
N MET A 196 -0.33 2.45 -21.85
CA MET A 196 -0.14 2.56 -23.29
C MET A 196 -1.39 2.05 -24.01
N PRO A 197 -1.96 2.81 -24.97
CA PRO A 197 -3.04 2.32 -25.80
C PRO A 197 -2.58 1.09 -26.59
N LEU A 198 -3.43 0.07 -26.68
CA LEU A 198 -3.12 -1.16 -27.42
C LEU A 198 -2.77 -0.88 -28.90
N GLY A 199 -3.42 0.12 -29.50
CA GLY A 199 -3.11 0.57 -30.86
C GLY A 199 -1.67 1.10 -31.02
N SER A 200 -1.16 1.83 -30.03
CA SER A 200 0.23 2.31 -30.04
C SER A 200 1.22 1.16 -29.93
N LEU A 201 0.93 0.14 -29.12
CA LEU A 201 1.75 -1.06 -29.02
C LEU A 201 1.82 -1.81 -30.36
N ILE A 202 0.67 -2.00 -31.03
CA ILE A 202 0.62 -2.65 -32.35
C ILE A 202 1.46 -1.89 -33.37
N LEU A 203 1.36 -0.56 -33.42
CA LEU A 203 2.17 0.27 -34.31
C LEU A 203 3.67 0.11 -34.04
N ILE A 204 4.08 0.07 -32.77
CA ILE A 204 5.48 -0.17 -32.39
C ILE A 204 5.95 -1.55 -32.87
N ILE A 205 5.15 -2.59 -32.64
CA ILE A 205 5.48 -3.96 -33.09
C ILE A 205 5.64 -4.00 -34.63
N VAL A 206 4.70 -3.41 -35.36
CA VAL A 206 4.76 -3.33 -36.83
C VAL A 206 6.00 -2.58 -37.31
N ALA A 207 6.32 -1.43 -36.69
CA ALA A 207 7.51 -0.66 -37.02
C ALA A 207 8.80 -1.47 -36.78
N ILE A 208 8.89 -2.19 -35.65
CA ILE A 208 10.03 -3.06 -35.35
C ILE A 208 10.15 -4.18 -36.40
N VAL A 209 9.05 -4.82 -36.78
CA VAL A 209 9.04 -5.85 -37.83
C VAL A 209 9.54 -5.28 -39.16
N ILE A 210 9.05 -4.09 -39.57
CA ILE A 210 9.49 -3.42 -40.81
C ILE A 210 11.00 -3.14 -40.77
N ILE A 211 11.51 -2.64 -39.63
CA ILE A 211 12.95 -2.37 -39.45
C ILE A 211 13.75 -3.67 -39.57
N ILE A 212 13.35 -4.73 -38.87
CA ILE A 212 14.02 -6.04 -38.90
C ILE A 212 14.03 -6.59 -40.33
N VAL A 213 12.89 -6.58 -41.02
CA VAL A 213 12.79 -7.04 -42.43
C VAL A 213 13.69 -6.20 -43.33
N GLY A 214 13.69 -4.87 -43.18
CA GLY A 214 14.56 -3.97 -43.94
C GLY A 214 16.05 -4.26 -43.73
N ILE A 215 16.46 -4.53 -42.48
CA ILE A 215 17.83 -4.95 -42.15
C ILE A 215 18.15 -6.29 -42.79
N LEU A 216 17.30 -7.32 -42.60
CA LEU A 216 17.51 -8.65 -43.18
C LEU A 216 17.60 -8.62 -44.71
N TRP A 217 16.82 -7.75 -45.36
CA TRP A 217 16.86 -7.55 -46.80
C TRP A 217 18.14 -6.86 -47.25
N LYS A 218 18.57 -5.80 -46.55
CA LYS A 218 19.83 -5.08 -46.81
C LYS A 218 21.07 -5.97 -46.68
N PHE A 219 21.10 -6.88 -45.71
CA PHE A 219 22.20 -7.82 -45.51
C PHE A 219 22.15 -9.06 -46.41
N GLY A 220 21.21 -9.14 -47.35
CA GLY A 220 21.17 -10.21 -48.36
C GLY A 220 20.93 -11.61 -47.79
N ILE A 221 20.46 -11.74 -46.55
CA ILE A 221 20.16 -13.04 -45.92
C ILE A 221 19.10 -13.79 -46.75
N PHE A 222 18.13 -13.07 -47.31
CA PHE A 222 17.13 -13.62 -48.24
C PHE A 222 17.71 -14.07 -49.59
N LYS A 223 18.88 -13.56 -50.04
CA LYS A 223 19.57 -14.09 -51.23
C LYS A 223 20.28 -15.42 -50.96
N ARG A 224 20.64 -15.72 -49.71
CA ARG A 224 21.21 -17.02 -49.32
C ARG A 224 20.16 -18.10 -49.08
N LEU A 225 18.97 -17.75 -48.59
CA LEU A 225 17.85 -18.68 -48.35
C LEU A 225 17.12 -19.14 -49.62
N ARG A 226 17.39 -18.53 -50.79
CA ARG A 226 16.77 -18.86 -52.09
C ARG A 226 17.67 -19.71 -53.01
N ARG A 227 18.88 -20.06 -52.57
CA ARG A 227 19.75 -21.07 -53.20
C ARG A 227 19.66 -22.36 -52.40
#